data_AF-X1JUW9-F1
#
_entry.id   AF-X1JUW9-F1
#
_cell.length_a   1.000
_cell.length_b   1.000
_cell.length_c   1.000
_cell.angle_alpha   90.00
_cell.angle_beta   90.00
_cell.angle_gamma   90.00
#
_symmetry.space_group_name_H-M   'P 1'
#
loop_
_entity.id
_entity.type
_entity.pdbx_description
1 polymer ?
#
loop_
_entity_poly.entity_id
_entity_poly.type
_entity_poly.pdbx_seq_one_letter_code
_entity_poly.pdbx_strand_id
1 'polypeptide(L)' 'MLKIGIINGPNLNMLGKRDQKIYGNLTLKEINHKIKSFAEKEGIELIIKQSN' A
#
# COMPACT_ATOMS: atom_id res chain seq x y z
N MET A 1 10.90 12.98 14.35
CA MET A 1 9.70 12.37 13.73
C MET A 1 10.16 11.58 12.52
N LEU A 2 9.88 10.28 12.44
CA LEU A 2 10.34 9.42 11.33
C LEU A 2 9.42 9.63 10.12
N LYS A 3 10.02 9.73 8.93
CA LYS A 3 9.30 9.89 7.67
C LYS A 3 9.65 8.77 6.70
N ILE A 4 8.64 8.07 6.18
CA ILE A 4 8.81 6.93 5.28
C ILE A 4 8.08 7.16 3.97
N GLY A 5 8.77 6.86 2.87
CA GLY A 5 8.20 6.83 1.52
C GLY A 5 8.01 5.39 1.04
N ILE A 6 6.82 5.07 0.54
CA ILE A 6 6.50 3.79 -0.11
C ILE A 6 6.15 4.06 -1.57
N ILE A 7 6.93 3.46 -2.48
CA ILE A 7 6.70 3.55 -3.93
C ILE A 7 6.30 2.17 -4.42
N ASN A 8 5.04 2.05 -4.84
CA ASN A 8 4.53 0.86 -5.50
C ASN A 8 4.86 0.91 -6.99
N GLY A 9 5.43 -0.18 -7.50
CA GLY A 9 5.78 -0.33 -8.91
C GLY A 9 4.58 -0.52 -9.85
N PRO A 10 4.85 -0.83 -11.12
CA PRO A 10 3.83 -0.92 -12.15
C PRO A 10 2.84 -2.05 -11.88
N ASN A 11 1.60 -1.85 -12.32
CA ASN A 11 0.50 -2.82 -12.25
C ASN A 11 0.04 -3.22 -10.84
N LEU A 12 0.64 -2.70 -9.75
CA LEU A 12 0.15 -2.95 -8.39
C LEU A 12 -1.21 -2.31 -8.12
N ASN A 13 -1.58 -1.28 -8.90
CA ASN A 13 -2.95 -0.75 -8.94
C ASN A 13 -4.00 -1.78 -9.38
N MET A 14 -3.60 -2.91 -9.98
CA MET A 14 -4.48 -4.00 -10.39
C MET A 14 -4.71 -5.06 -9.32
N LEU A 15 -4.09 -4.96 -8.14
CA LEU A 15 -4.36 -5.85 -7.01
C LEU A 15 -5.87 -5.87 -6.67
N GLY A 16 -6.39 -7.05 -6.32
CA GLY A 16 -7.82 -7.32 -6.18
C GLY A 16 -8.54 -7.65 -7.49
N LYS A 17 -7.93 -7.38 -8.66
CA LYS A 17 -8.41 -7.82 -9.99
C LYS A 17 -7.54 -8.92 -10.62
N ARG A 18 -6.33 -9.13 -10.08
CA ARG A 18 -5.43 -10.21 -10.52
C ARG A 18 -5.85 -11.56 -9.91
N ASP A 19 -5.23 -12.64 -10.39
CA ASP A 19 -5.46 -13.98 -9.84
C ASP A 19 -5.20 -14.00 -8.33
N GLN A 20 -6.27 -14.20 -7.57
CA GLN A 20 -6.26 -14.18 -6.12
C GLN A 20 -5.42 -15.31 -5.53
N LYS A 21 -5.23 -16.42 -6.26
CA LYS A 21 -4.37 -17.52 -5.80
C LYS A 21 -2.90 -17.11 -5.71
N ILE A 22 -2.51 -16.09 -6.47
CA ILE A 22 -1.13 -15.59 -6.51
C ILE A 22 -1.01 -14.32 -5.66
N TYR A 23 -1.94 -13.37 -5.81
CA TYR A 23 -1.81 -12.02 -5.25
C TYR A 23 -2.69 -11.77 -4.02
N GLY A 24 -3.46 -12.76 -3.59
CA GLY A 24 -4.46 -12.60 -2.54
C GLY A 24 -5.66 -11.77 -3.00
N ASN A 25 -6.54 -11.49 -2.05
CA ASN A 25 -7.81 -10.80 -2.27
C ASN A 25 -7.77 -9.29 -1.99
N LEU A 26 -6.66 -8.78 -1.43
CA LEU A 26 -6.55 -7.37 -1.05
C LEU A 26 -6.27 -6.49 -2.27
N THR A 27 -6.93 -5.33 -2.29
CA THR A 27 -6.63 -4.23 -3.21
C THR A 27 -5.46 -3.40 -2.69
N LEU A 28 -4.78 -2.68 -3.60
CA LEU A 28 -3.73 -1.73 -3.20
C LEU A 28 -4.27 -0.64 -2.27
N LYS A 29 -5.54 -0.24 -2.42
CA LYS A 29 -6.20 0.74 -1.56
C LYS A 29 -6.34 0.24 -0.12
N GLU A 30 -6.76 -1.00 0.07
CA GLU A 30 -6.90 -1.61 1.39
C GLU A 30 -5.54 -1.80 2.07
N ILE A 31 -4.52 -2.22 1.32
CA ILE A 31 -3.14 -2.32 1.81
C ILE A 31 -2.65 -0.95 2.28
N ASN A 32 -2.80 0.09 1.46
CA ASN A 32 -2.39 1.45 1.81
C ASN A 32 -3.13 1.98 3.05
N HIS A 33 -4.42 1.65 3.21
CA HIS A 33 -5.18 2.04 4.39
C HIS A 33 -4.65 1.37 5.67
N LYS A 34 -4.35 0.07 5.61
CA LYS A 34 -3.76 -0.67 6.74
C LYS A 34 -2.39 -0.10 7.14
N ILE A 35 -1.54 0.21 6.16
CA ILE A 35 -0.21 0.80 6.41
C ILE A 35 -0.34 2.20 7.04
N LYS A 36 -1.24 3.04 6.52
CA LYS A 36 -1.48 4.38 7.09
C LYS A 36 -1.97 4.30 8.53
N SER A 37 -2.95 3.43 8.82
CA SER A 37 -3.46 3.25 10.17
C SER A 37 -2.39 2.77 11.15
N PHE A 38 -1.48 1.91 10.71
CA PHE A 38 -0.32 1.51 11.51
C PHE A 38 0.62 2.70 11.75
N ALA A 39 1.01 3.43 10.69
CA ALA A 39 1.92 4.56 10.81
C ALA A 39 1.38 5.69 11.70
N GLU A 40 0.08 5.97 11.63
CA GLU A 40 -0.58 6.93 12.52
C GLU A 40 -0.45 6.54 14.00
N LYS A 41 -0.61 5.25 14.33
CA LYS A 41 -0.45 4.74 15.70
C LYS A 41 0.98 4.85 16.21
N GLU A 42 1.96 4.68 15.32
CA GLU A 42 3.38 4.75 15.63
C GLU A 42 3.97 6.17 15.52
N GLY A 43 3.16 7.18 15.18
CA GLY A 43 3.63 8.56 14.99
C GLY A 43 4.61 8.72 13.81
N ILE A 44 4.47 7.89 12.78
CA ILE A 44 5.29 7.90 11.55
C ILE A 44 4.57 8.72 10.48
N GLU A 45 5.28 9.71 9.91
CA GLU A 45 4.80 10.41 8.73
C GLU A 45 5.01 9.54 7.48
N LEU A 46 3.96 9.35 6.68
CA LEU A 46 4.00 8.37 5.60
C LEU A 46 3.52 8.94 4.27
N ILE A 47 4.34 8.77 3.23
CA ILE A 47 4.02 9.12 1.84
C ILE A 47 3.92 7.83 1.05
N ILE A 48 2.77 7.59 0.40
CA ILE A 48 2.57 6.45 -0.49
C ILE A 48 2.30 6.95 -1.91
N LYS A 49 3.05 6.42 -2.87
CA LYS A 49 2.80 6.63 -4.30
C LYS A 49 2.78 5.29 -5.05
N GLN A 50 2.16 5.30 -6.22
CA GLN A 50 2.25 4.23 -7.20
C GLN A 50 2.57 4.85 -8.55
N SER A 51 3.42 4.18 -9.33
CA SER A 51 3.70 4.55 -10.72
C SER A 51 3.58 3.34 -11.62
N ASN A 52 3.03 3.55 -12.81
CA ASN A 52 3.06 2.58 -13.90
C ASN A 52 4.33 2.73 -14.73
#